data_AF-A0A328X3G1-F1
#
_entry.id   AF-A0A328X3G1-F1
#
_cell.length_a   1.000
_cell.length_b   1.000
_cell.length_c   1.000
_cell.angle_alpha   90.00
_cell.angle_beta   90.00
_cell.angle_gamma   90.00
#
_symmetry.space_group_name_H-M   'P 1'
#
loop_
_entity.id
_entity.type
_entity.pdbx_description
1 polymer ?
#
loop_
_entity_poly.entity_id
_entity_poly.type
_entity_poly.pdbx_seq_one_letter_code
_entity_poly.pdbx_strand_id
1 'polypeptide(L)'
;MFNAKVYFGYVKVSKNYRLRHMKKTTILLALILLNTIIYSCSSDDNPEPQETEPTENRLVKTEKISDTRKVDYVYNNNDLLSGGTGIFNSFGFIFNFSYDATNKITEWNHQETGSGTFSSNTFFTYDNSGNLISYDAVNLTYNGNIITVTGTIGGNQNATIFLEKNFNGLITKLTENDNYTIFEYNSDGNLIVAKNYNNSNVLLSTFNINYDQKLNPFYGQLASIYVERFIEFFYPFDGIYISGFEGYSFPFIKNNITSISENNIELTTYNYTYDTENYPLHIIGNSSTDTIEFDIEYYE
;
A
#
# COMPACT_ATOMS: atom_id res chain seq x y z
N MET A 1 9.20 -7.84 -27.19
CA MET A 1 9.05 -8.92 -26.19
C MET A 1 8.13 -8.35 -25.12
N PHE A 2 6.88 -8.80 -25.09
CA PHE A 2 5.82 -8.22 -24.26
C PHE A 2 6.04 -8.65 -22.80
N ASN A 3 6.42 -7.72 -21.93
CA ASN A 3 6.28 -7.90 -20.48
C ASN A 3 4.84 -7.56 -20.12
N ALA A 4 3.96 -8.56 -20.25
CA ALA A 4 2.66 -8.51 -19.61
C ALA A 4 2.91 -8.60 -18.10
N LYS A 5 2.81 -7.45 -17.41
CA LYS A 5 2.65 -7.44 -15.96
C LYS A 5 1.31 -8.12 -15.67
N VAL A 6 1.36 -9.31 -15.07
CA VAL A 6 0.18 -9.90 -14.44
C VAL A 6 -0.06 -9.07 -13.18
N TYR A 7 -0.81 -7.99 -13.35
CA TYR A 7 -1.44 -7.31 -12.24
C TYR A 7 -2.55 -8.23 -11.75
N PHE A 8 -2.44 -8.72 -10.52
CA PHE A 8 -3.58 -9.30 -9.82
C PHE A 8 -4.70 -8.23 -9.80
N GLY A 9 -5.74 -8.42 -10.62
CA GLY A 9 -7.01 -7.70 -10.51
C GLY A 9 -7.34 -6.55 -11.48
N TYR A 10 -6.43 -5.96 -12.28
CA TYR A 10 -6.81 -4.84 -13.18
C TYR A 10 -6.14 -4.87 -14.56
N VAL A 11 -6.98 -4.82 -15.62
CA VAL A 11 -6.54 -4.63 -17.02
C VAL A 11 -6.31 -3.14 -17.28
N LYS A 12 -5.04 -2.74 -17.43
CA LYS A 12 -4.62 -1.36 -17.69
C LYS A 12 -4.74 -0.99 -19.17
N VAL A 13 -5.57 0.01 -19.51
CA VAL A 13 -5.64 0.62 -20.86
C VAL A 13 -5.20 2.09 -20.76
N SER A 14 -4.05 2.44 -21.34
CA SER A 14 -3.54 3.82 -21.33
C SER A 14 -4.21 4.68 -22.41
N LYS A 15 -4.74 5.86 -22.04
CA LYS A 15 -5.18 6.91 -22.99
C LYS A 15 -4.12 8.01 -23.13
N ASN A 16 -3.75 8.32 -24.37
CA ASN A 16 -2.87 9.44 -24.72
C ASN A 16 -3.65 10.76 -24.74
N TYR A 17 -3.19 11.77 -24.00
CA TYR A 17 -3.72 13.14 -24.11
C TYR A 17 -2.68 14.10 -24.70
N ARG A 18 -3.10 14.83 -25.75
CA ARG A 18 -2.34 15.90 -26.41
C ARG A 18 -2.41 17.20 -25.61
N LEU A 19 -1.25 17.83 -25.43
CA LEU A 19 -1.05 19.13 -24.80
C LEU A 19 -1.79 20.27 -25.51
N ARG A 20 -2.45 21.14 -24.73
CA ARG A 20 -2.94 22.44 -25.17
C ARG A 20 -2.28 23.54 -24.33
N HIS A 21 -1.52 24.41 -24.98
CA HIS A 21 -0.86 25.58 -24.37
C HIS A 21 -1.88 26.60 -23.85
N MET A 22 -1.63 27.17 -22.67
CA MET A 22 -2.01 28.55 -22.34
C MET A 22 -1.10 29.18 -21.27
N LYS A 23 -1.17 30.52 -21.22
CA LYS A 23 -0.08 31.47 -20.96
C LYS A 23 0.22 31.77 -19.48
N LYS A 24 1.46 32.22 -19.26
CA LYS A 24 2.08 32.68 -18.02
C LYS A 24 1.33 33.86 -17.36
N THR A 25 1.23 33.85 -16.04
CA THR A 25 1.03 35.08 -15.25
C THR A 25 1.78 34.95 -13.93
N THR A 26 2.66 35.92 -13.68
CA THR A 26 3.62 36.02 -12.57
C THR A 26 3.00 36.85 -11.45
N ILE A 27 2.99 36.39 -10.19
CA ILE A 27 2.76 37.25 -9.02
C ILE A 27 3.72 36.86 -7.88
N LEU A 28 4.23 37.92 -7.25
CA LEU A 28 5.41 38.09 -6.39
C LEU A 28 5.26 37.54 -4.94
N LEU A 29 6.39 37.17 -4.35
CA LEU A 29 6.63 36.93 -2.91
C LEU A 29 6.54 38.22 -2.05
N ALA A 30 6.14 38.08 -0.77
CA ALA A 30 6.61 38.91 0.36
C ALA A 30 6.47 38.19 1.72
N LEU A 31 7.38 38.53 2.65
CA LEU A 31 7.84 37.80 3.85
C LEU A 31 7.05 38.04 5.17
N ILE A 32 7.06 37.00 6.02
CA ILE A 32 7.44 36.87 7.47
C ILE A 32 7.04 37.94 8.53
N LEU A 33 6.44 37.47 9.65
CA LEU A 33 6.82 37.64 11.10
C LEU A 33 5.63 37.22 11.99
N LEU A 34 5.66 36.11 12.76
CA LEU A 34 6.27 35.82 14.08
C LEU A 34 5.56 36.43 15.32
N ASN A 35 5.26 35.54 16.29
CA ASN A 35 4.79 35.72 17.70
C ASN A 35 3.25 35.88 17.87
N THR A 36 2.55 35.20 18.78
CA THR A 36 2.84 34.77 20.16
C THR A 36 1.95 33.58 20.61
N ILE A 37 2.51 32.73 21.49
CA ILE A 37 1.84 31.85 22.48
C ILE A 37 0.93 32.73 23.37
N ILE A 38 -0.29 32.39 23.85
CA ILE A 38 -0.70 31.46 24.93
C ILE A 38 -2.25 31.40 25.02
N TYR A 39 -2.75 30.39 25.77
CA TYR A 39 -4.07 30.22 26.43
C TYR A 39 -5.16 29.34 25.78
N SER A 40 -5.14 28.07 26.19
CA SER A 40 -6.23 27.35 26.90
C SER A 40 -7.64 27.93 26.79
N CYS A 41 -8.50 27.21 26.07
CA CYS A 41 -9.90 27.02 26.43
C CYS A 41 -10.15 25.51 26.51
N SER A 42 -10.43 25.02 27.72
CA SER A 42 -11.18 23.78 27.90
C SER A 42 -12.61 24.03 27.39
N SER A 43 -13.02 23.30 26.36
CA SER A 43 -14.42 22.94 26.20
C SER A 43 -14.59 21.54 26.77
N ASP A 44 -15.57 21.41 27.67
CA ASP A 44 -16.16 20.13 28.06
C ASP A 44 -16.75 19.47 26.82
N ASP A 45 -15.93 18.71 26.09
CA ASP A 45 -16.41 17.74 25.12
C ASP A 45 -16.23 16.38 25.78
N ASN A 46 -17.36 15.82 26.21
CA ASN A 46 -17.49 14.45 26.66
C ASN A 46 -16.78 13.56 25.64
N PRO A 47 -15.66 12.89 25.97
CA PRO A 47 -15.00 12.04 25.00
C PRO A 47 -16.00 10.94 24.63
N GLU A 48 -16.35 10.85 23.34
CA GLU A 48 -16.89 9.62 22.80
C GLU A 48 -16.03 8.46 23.32
N PRO A 49 -16.62 7.31 23.67
CA PRO A 49 -15.83 6.16 24.06
C PRO A 49 -14.83 5.92 22.93
N GLN A 50 -13.54 6.13 23.20
CA GLN A 50 -12.51 5.56 22.34
C GLN A 50 -12.78 4.06 22.34
N GLU A 51 -13.24 3.53 21.21
CA GLU A 51 -13.26 2.09 20.98
C GLU A 51 -11.84 1.62 21.33
N THR A 52 -11.72 0.84 22.41
CA THR A 52 -10.45 0.27 22.81
C THR A 52 -9.95 -0.59 21.66
N GLU A 53 -8.82 -0.18 21.09
CA GLU A 53 -8.11 -0.95 20.08
C GLU A 53 -7.94 -2.39 20.56
N PRO A 54 -8.23 -3.40 19.70
CA PRO A 54 -8.01 -4.78 20.07
C PRO A 54 -6.57 -5.00 20.54
N THR A 55 -6.40 -5.71 21.65
CA THR A 55 -5.08 -6.00 22.22
C THR A 55 -4.28 -6.98 21.37
N GLU A 56 -4.95 -7.75 20.50
CA GLU A 56 -4.36 -8.69 19.54
C GLU A 56 -5.18 -8.69 18.24
N ASN A 57 -4.53 -8.77 17.08
CA ASN A 57 -5.23 -8.88 15.79
C ASN A 57 -5.69 -10.32 15.56
N ARG A 58 -7.00 -10.53 15.37
CA ARG A 58 -7.48 -11.81 14.86
C ARG A 58 -6.88 -12.08 13.49
N LEU A 59 -6.21 -13.21 13.39
CA LEU A 59 -5.51 -13.62 12.17
C LEU A 59 -6.52 -14.07 11.12
N VAL A 60 -6.46 -13.46 9.93
CA VAL A 60 -7.31 -13.82 8.80
C VAL A 60 -6.93 -15.22 8.34
N LYS A 61 -7.89 -16.14 8.36
CA LYS A 61 -7.74 -17.50 7.87
C LYS A 61 -8.00 -17.58 6.37
N THR A 62 -9.05 -16.93 5.88
CA THR A 62 -9.45 -17.02 4.48
C THR A 62 -10.07 -15.70 4.01
N GLU A 63 -9.74 -15.26 2.79
CA GLU A 63 -10.56 -14.33 2.01
C GLU A 63 -11.24 -15.11 0.88
N LYS A 64 -12.54 -14.92 0.64
CA LYS A 64 -13.30 -15.73 -0.32
C LYS A 64 -14.32 -14.92 -1.12
N ILE A 65 -14.18 -14.92 -2.45
CA ILE A 65 -15.20 -14.45 -3.39
C ILE A 65 -16.09 -15.64 -3.82
N SER A 66 -15.47 -16.79 -4.09
CA SER A 66 -16.17 -18.03 -4.45
C SER A 66 -15.28 -19.25 -4.18
N ASP A 67 -15.78 -20.46 -4.36
CA ASP A 67 -14.95 -21.68 -4.28
C ASP A 67 -13.84 -21.73 -5.33
N THR A 68 -13.99 -20.98 -6.43
CA THR A 68 -12.98 -20.85 -7.48
C THR A 68 -12.15 -19.57 -7.35
N ARG A 69 -12.43 -18.72 -6.37
CA ARG A 69 -11.68 -17.47 -6.12
C ARG A 69 -11.58 -17.19 -4.63
N LYS A 70 -10.48 -17.65 -4.02
CA LYS A 70 -10.22 -17.55 -2.58
C LYS A 70 -8.73 -17.61 -2.26
N VAL A 71 -8.35 -17.19 -1.06
CA VAL A 71 -7.00 -17.35 -0.51
C VAL A 71 -7.11 -17.81 0.94
N ASP A 72 -6.42 -18.90 1.28
CA ASP A 72 -6.27 -19.41 2.64
C ASP A 72 -4.87 -19.08 3.16
N TYR A 73 -4.77 -18.49 4.34
CA TYR A 73 -3.54 -17.94 4.92
C TYR A 73 -3.01 -18.77 6.09
N VAL A 74 -1.68 -18.78 6.25
CA VAL A 74 -0.99 -19.51 7.31
C VAL A 74 0.00 -18.59 8.01
N TYR A 75 0.07 -18.66 9.34
CA TYR A 75 0.95 -17.85 10.18
C TYR A 75 1.97 -18.71 10.90
N ASN A 76 3.13 -18.14 11.22
CA ASN A 76 4.14 -18.79 12.04
C ASN A 76 3.83 -18.64 13.54
N ASN A 77 4.69 -19.19 14.41
CA ASN A 77 4.50 -19.15 15.87
C ASN A 77 4.62 -17.74 16.50
N ASN A 78 4.96 -16.72 15.71
CA ASN A 78 5.00 -15.33 16.12
C ASN A 78 3.83 -14.52 15.52
N ASP A 79 2.79 -15.21 15.02
CA ASP A 79 1.61 -14.63 14.40
C ASP A 79 1.90 -13.78 13.15
N LEU A 80 3.02 -14.07 12.48
CA LEU A 80 3.41 -13.43 11.22
C LEU A 80 2.98 -14.29 10.04
N LEU A 81 2.45 -13.65 9.01
CA LEU A 81 2.01 -14.29 7.77
C LEU A 81 3.19 -15.05 7.17
N SER A 82 3.09 -16.37 7.14
CA SER A 82 4.15 -17.28 6.69
C SER A 82 3.89 -17.85 5.30
N GLY A 83 2.65 -17.74 4.81
CA GLY A 83 2.29 -18.15 3.47
C GLY A 83 0.80 -18.22 3.25
N GLY A 84 0.41 -18.77 2.11
CA GLY A 84 -0.97 -18.99 1.76
C GLY A 84 -1.12 -19.82 0.49
N THR A 85 -2.33 -20.33 0.29
CA THR A 85 -2.74 -21.02 -0.94
C THR A 85 -3.99 -20.36 -1.47
N GLY A 86 -3.96 -19.92 -2.73
CA GLY A 86 -5.09 -19.30 -3.36
C GLY A 86 -5.49 -19.93 -4.69
N ILE A 87 -6.67 -19.57 -5.16
CA ILE A 87 -7.26 -20.02 -6.41
C ILE A 87 -7.81 -18.78 -7.13
N PHE A 88 -7.53 -18.67 -8.42
CA PHE A 88 -8.03 -17.64 -9.33
C PHE A 88 -8.63 -18.27 -10.58
N ASN A 89 -9.86 -18.78 -10.45
CA ASN A 89 -10.71 -19.40 -11.47
C ASN A 89 -10.03 -20.52 -12.28
N SER A 90 -9.07 -20.17 -13.12
CA SER A 90 -8.32 -21.06 -14.01
C SER A 90 -7.00 -21.58 -13.45
N PHE A 91 -6.43 -20.96 -12.42
CA PHE A 91 -5.16 -21.39 -11.83
C PHE A 91 -5.18 -21.30 -10.30
N GLY A 92 -4.27 -22.02 -9.65
CA GLY A 92 -4.00 -21.88 -8.22
C GLY A 92 -2.64 -21.24 -8.00
N PHE A 93 -2.36 -20.82 -6.77
CA PHE A 93 -1.05 -20.32 -6.40
C PHE A 93 -0.74 -20.62 -4.94
N ILE A 94 0.55 -20.70 -4.63
CA ILE A 94 1.07 -20.84 -3.28
C ILE A 94 2.14 -19.77 -3.11
N PHE A 95 2.16 -19.13 -1.95
CA PHE A 95 3.27 -18.27 -1.55
C PHE A 95 3.75 -18.62 -0.15
N ASN A 96 5.04 -18.38 0.11
CA ASN A 96 5.66 -18.61 1.40
C ASN A 96 6.65 -17.49 1.73
N PHE A 97 6.68 -17.09 3.00
CA PHE A 97 7.64 -16.15 3.54
C PHE A 97 8.57 -16.86 4.54
N SER A 98 9.87 -16.80 4.31
CA SER A 98 10.87 -17.26 5.28
C SER A 98 11.31 -16.09 6.16
N TYR A 99 11.45 -16.33 7.46
CA TYR A 99 11.84 -15.31 8.44
C TYR A 99 13.20 -15.63 9.08
N ASP A 100 13.98 -14.59 9.37
CA ASP A 100 15.16 -14.71 10.23
C ASP A 100 14.80 -14.74 11.72
N ALA A 101 15.80 -14.93 12.58
CA ALA A 101 15.63 -14.96 14.04
C ALA A 101 15.15 -13.62 14.64
N THR A 102 15.15 -12.54 13.86
CA THR A 102 14.64 -11.21 14.24
C THR A 102 13.29 -10.90 13.60
N ASN A 103 12.60 -11.91 13.08
CA ASN A 103 11.30 -11.80 12.44
C ASN A 103 11.28 -10.93 11.17
N LYS A 104 12.40 -10.83 10.45
CA LYS A 104 12.42 -10.20 9.13
C LYS A 104 12.29 -11.24 8.04
N ILE A 105 11.48 -10.94 7.03
CA ILE A 105 11.34 -11.76 5.84
C ILE A 105 12.67 -11.75 5.08
N THR A 106 13.28 -12.92 4.90
CA THR A 106 14.51 -13.10 4.11
C THR A 106 14.23 -13.64 2.72
N GLU A 107 13.06 -14.25 2.52
CA GLU A 107 12.69 -14.90 1.28
C GLU A 107 11.17 -14.82 1.08
N TRP A 108 10.75 -14.55 -0.15
CA TRP A 108 9.38 -14.72 -0.61
C TRP A 108 9.36 -15.63 -1.84
N ASN A 109 8.83 -16.82 -1.66
CA ASN A 109 8.58 -17.77 -2.74
C ASN A 109 7.14 -17.65 -3.24
N HIS A 110 6.94 -17.67 -4.56
CA HIS A 110 5.62 -17.75 -5.18
C HIS A 110 5.63 -18.80 -6.30
N GLN A 111 4.56 -19.57 -6.39
CA GLN A 111 4.39 -20.58 -7.41
C GLN A 111 2.93 -20.69 -7.82
N GLU A 112 2.66 -20.53 -9.11
CA GLU A 112 1.37 -20.89 -9.71
C GLU A 112 1.27 -22.39 -9.94
N THR A 113 0.04 -22.89 -9.89
CA THR A 113 -0.33 -24.28 -10.11
C THR A 113 -1.51 -24.39 -11.09
N GLY A 114 -1.73 -25.58 -11.64
CA GLY A 114 -2.82 -25.81 -12.61
C GLY A 114 -2.44 -25.29 -14.00
N SER A 115 -3.19 -24.31 -14.52
CA SER A 115 -2.88 -23.70 -15.83
C SER A 115 -1.81 -22.60 -15.76
N GLY A 116 -1.56 -22.07 -14.56
CA GLY A 116 -0.45 -21.14 -14.31
C GLY A 116 0.88 -21.86 -14.23
N THR A 117 1.95 -21.17 -14.61
CA THR A 117 3.32 -21.72 -14.64
C THR A 117 4.36 -20.77 -14.09
N PHE A 118 3.94 -19.57 -13.67
CA PHE A 118 4.85 -18.59 -13.12
C PHE A 118 5.37 -19.06 -11.75
N SER A 119 6.66 -18.87 -11.53
CA SER A 119 7.27 -19.03 -10.23
C SER A 119 8.33 -17.95 -10.05
N SER A 120 8.48 -17.49 -8.81
CA SER A 120 9.49 -16.52 -8.43
C SER A 120 10.02 -16.84 -7.05
N ASN A 121 11.25 -16.39 -6.82
CA ASN A 121 11.84 -16.40 -5.50
C ASN A 121 12.56 -15.06 -5.31
N THR A 122 12.14 -14.32 -4.29
CA THR A 122 12.66 -13.00 -3.96
C THR A 122 13.46 -13.11 -2.67
N PHE A 123 14.72 -12.69 -2.69
CA PHE A 123 15.59 -12.71 -1.52
C PHE A 123 15.80 -11.30 -0.97
N PHE A 124 15.60 -11.10 0.33
CA PHE A 124 15.75 -9.82 0.99
C PHE A 124 17.01 -9.80 1.85
N THR A 125 17.82 -8.76 1.71
CA THR A 125 19.05 -8.57 2.51
C THR A 125 18.98 -7.28 3.29
N TYR A 126 19.45 -7.32 4.52
CA TYR A 126 19.40 -6.21 5.47
C TYR A 126 20.80 -5.78 5.91
N ASP A 127 20.95 -4.50 6.26
CA ASP A 127 22.13 -4.02 6.98
C ASP A 127 22.06 -4.35 8.49
N ASN A 128 23.13 -4.05 9.22
CA ASN A 128 23.21 -4.25 10.67
C ASN A 128 22.24 -3.38 11.47
N SER A 129 21.73 -2.29 10.88
CA SER A 129 20.69 -1.44 11.50
C SER A 129 19.28 -1.98 11.20
N GLY A 130 19.18 -3.02 10.38
CA GLY A 130 17.96 -3.66 9.98
C GLY A 130 17.23 -3.03 8.81
N ASN A 131 17.85 -2.12 8.07
CA ASN A 131 17.27 -1.56 6.85
C ASN A 131 17.42 -2.54 5.69
N LEU A 132 16.39 -2.65 4.84
CA LEU A 132 16.46 -3.42 3.60
C LEU A 132 17.45 -2.77 2.64
N ILE A 133 18.53 -3.45 2.26
CA ILE A 133 19.58 -2.93 1.37
C ILE A 133 19.56 -3.55 -0.02
N SER A 134 18.94 -4.71 -0.21
CA SER A 134 18.71 -5.28 -1.54
C SER A 134 17.56 -6.27 -1.55
N TYR A 135 16.92 -6.36 -2.71
CA TYR A 135 16.04 -7.45 -3.08
C TYR A 135 16.16 -7.70 -4.58
N ASP A 136 16.25 -8.96 -5.00
CA ASP A 136 16.51 -9.36 -6.39
C ASP A 136 17.66 -8.57 -7.05
N ALA A 137 17.35 -7.84 -8.13
CA ALA A 137 18.27 -6.98 -8.87
C ALA A 137 18.15 -5.50 -8.47
N VAL A 138 17.61 -5.21 -7.28
CA VAL A 138 17.42 -3.87 -6.71
C VAL A 138 18.34 -3.66 -5.52
N ASN A 139 19.02 -2.52 -5.50
CA ASN A 139 19.89 -2.07 -4.42
C ASN A 139 19.32 -0.78 -3.81
N LEU A 140 19.36 -0.70 -2.48
CA LEU A 140 18.90 0.44 -1.70
C LEU A 140 20.07 0.97 -0.86
N THR A 141 20.28 2.29 -0.93
CA THR A 141 21.29 2.98 -0.12
C THR A 141 20.64 4.11 0.66
N TYR A 142 21.05 4.26 1.92
CA TYR A 142 20.42 5.18 2.87
C TYR A 142 21.36 6.34 3.17
N ASN A 143 20.83 7.56 3.07
CA ASN A 143 21.50 8.78 3.52
C ASN A 143 20.50 9.62 4.33
N GLY A 144 20.51 9.44 5.64
CA GLY A 144 19.50 10.01 6.53
C GLY A 144 18.10 9.48 6.20
N ASN A 145 17.18 10.38 5.87
CA ASN A 145 15.81 10.02 5.52
C ASN A 145 15.60 9.71 4.02
N ILE A 146 16.65 9.84 3.20
CA ILE A 146 16.59 9.57 1.77
C ILE A 146 17.07 8.15 1.48
N ILE A 147 16.30 7.41 0.68
CA ILE A 147 16.66 6.12 0.12
C ILE A 147 16.89 6.29 -1.38
N THR A 148 18.10 6.01 -1.85
CA THR A 148 18.37 5.88 -3.28
C THR A 148 18.21 4.42 -3.68
N VAL A 149 17.29 4.17 -4.60
CA VAL A 149 16.97 2.83 -5.11
C VAL A 149 17.44 2.73 -6.55
N THR A 150 18.21 1.69 -6.87
CA THR A 150 18.76 1.46 -8.20
C THR A 150 18.61 0.00 -8.62
N GLY A 151 18.49 -0.26 -9.92
CA GLY A 151 18.50 -1.63 -10.44
C GLY A 151 17.39 -1.91 -11.46
N THR A 152 16.89 -3.15 -11.47
CA THR A 152 15.73 -3.51 -12.30
C THR A 152 14.46 -3.45 -11.46
N ILE A 153 13.66 -2.41 -11.64
CA ILE A 153 12.45 -2.16 -10.82
C ILE A 153 11.21 -2.27 -11.71
N GLY A 154 10.28 -3.17 -11.38
CA GLY A 154 9.05 -3.34 -12.17
C GLY A 154 9.28 -3.65 -13.65
N GLY A 155 10.41 -4.28 -13.99
CA GLY A 155 10.86 -4.58 -15.35
C GLY A 155 11.66 -3.47 -16.05
N ASN A 156 11.77 -2.27 -15.45
CA ASN A 156 12.59 -1.18 -15.96
C ASN A 156 14.05 -1.39 -15.56
N GLN A 157 14.90 -1.72 -16.53
CA GLN A 157 16.33 -1.90 -16.30
C GLN A 157 17.02 -0.56 -16.00
N ASN A 158 18.01 -0.60 -15.10
CA ASN A 158 18.82 0.57 -14.71
C ASN A 158 17.97 1.76 -14.22
N ALA A 159 16.82 1.47 -13.62
CA ALA A 159 16.00 2.49 -12.98
C ALA A 159 16.76 3.09 -11.79
N THR A 160 16.55 4.39 -11.55
CA THR A 160 17.00 5.09 -10.34
C THR A 160 15.83 5.92 -9.84
N ILE A 161 15.42 5.69 -8.59
CA ILE A 161 14.39 6.48 -7.92
C ILE A 161 14.87 6.88 -6.54
N PHE A 162 14.22 7.91 -5.98
CA PHE A 162 14.51 8.39 -4.63
C PHE A 162 13.24 8.35 -3.79
N LEU A 163 13.36 7.78 -2.59
CA LEU A 163 12.31 7.81 -1.59
C LEU A 163 12.73 8.70 -0.43
N GLU A 164 11.82 9.52 0.08
CA GLU A 164 12.02 10.27 1.33
C GLU A 164 11.11 9.68 2.40
N LYS A 165 11.65 9.44 3.60
CA LYS A 165 10.90 8.95 4.77
C LYS A 165 10.64 10.04 5.81
N ASN A 166 9.56 9.89 6.57
CA ASN A 166 9.38 10.61 7.83
C ASN A 166 10.07 9.91 9.02
N PHE A 167 9.94 10.46 10.23
CA PHE A 167 10.55 9.91 11.45
C PHE A 167 9.95 8.57 11.90
N ASN A 168 8.73 8.24 11.46
CA ASN A 168 8.09 6.94 11.68
C ASN A 168 8.51 5.90 10.63
N GLY A 169 9.35 6.27 9.66
CA GLY A 169 9.80 5.39 8.59
C GLY A 169 8.83 5.26 7.41
N LEU A 170 7.73 6.00 7.38
CA LEU A 170 6.77 6.00 6.25
C LEU A 170 7.32 6.83 5.09
N ILE A 171 7.15 6.35 3.87
CA ILE A 171 7.61 7.04 2.65
C ILE A 171 6.67 8.22 2.35
N THR A 172 7.18 9.44 2.45
CA THR A 172 6.43 10.68 2.19
C THR A 172 6.65 11.24 0.80
N LYS A 173 7.62 10.72 0.04
CA LYS A 173 7.85 11.14 -1.34
C LYS A 173 8.52 10.06 -2.17
N LEU A 174 8.06 9.91 -3.41
CA LEU A 174 8.70 9.14 -4.48
C LEU A 174 9.12 10.10 -5.59
N THR A 175 10.39 10.12 -5.95
CA THR A 175 10.91 10.90 -7.09
C THR A 175 11.35 9.95 -8.20
N GLU A 176 10.77 10.13 -9.37
CA GLU A 176 11.05 9.39 -10.61
C GLU A 176 11.76 10.30 -11.62
N ASN A 177 11.96 9.82 -12.85
CA ASN A 177 12.65 10.60 -13.88
C ASN A 177 11.87 11.86 -14.29
N ASP A 178 10.55 11.76 -14.46
CA ASP A 178 9.73 12.82 -15.07
C ASP A 178 8.72 13.46 -14.10
N ASN A 179 8.52 12.84 -12.93
CA ASN A 179 7.53 13.21 -11.94
C ASN A 179 8.00 12.89 -10.52
N TYR A 180 7.29 13.45 -9.54
CA TYR A 180 7.40 13.06 -8.15
C TYR A 180 6.02 13.05 -7.50
N THR A 181 5.82 12.14 -6.56
CA THR A 181 4.59 12.00 -5.79
C THR A 181 4.86 12.27 -4.32
N ILE A 182 4.04 13.12 -3.70
CA ILE A 182 4.04 13.37 -2.25
C ILE A 182 2.92 12.55 -1.62
N PHE A 183 3.22 11.89 -0.51
CA PHE A 183 2.29 11.06 0.26
C PHE A 183 2.09 11.68 1.64
N GLU A 184 0.84 11.89 2.04
CA GLU A 184 0.46 12.47 3.33
C GLU A 184 -0.30 11.43 4.16
N TYR A 185 0.03 11.38 5.45
CA TYR A 185 -0.50 10.40 6.39
C TYR A 185 -1.25 11.11 7.52
N ASN A 186 -2.29 10.46 8.05
CA ASN A 186 -2.92 10.91 9.30
C ASN A 186 -2.09 10.46 10.53
N SER A 187 -2.56 10.81 11.74
CA SER A 187 -1.90 10.43 13.00
C SER A 187 -1.81 8.93 13.24
N ASP A 188 -2.74 8.15 12.65
CA ASP A 188 -2.78 6.69 12.75
C ASP A 188 -1.84 6.00 11.76
N GLY A 189 -1.16 6.76 10.90
CA GLY A 189 -0.29 6.22 9.86
C GLY A 189 -1.02 5.76 8.60
N ASN A 190 -2.31 6.08 8.44
CA ASN A 190 -3.04 5.84 7.20
C ASN A 190 -2.65 6.85 6.12
N LEU A 191 -2.42 6.38 4.90
CA LEU A 191 -2.15 7.21 3.73
C LEU A 191 -3.46 7.90 3.30
N ILE A 192 -3.58 9.20 3.56
CA ILE A 192 -4.83 9.94 3.27
C ILE A 192 -4.80 10.68 1.94
N VAL A 193 -3.61 11.06 1.46
CA VAL A 193 -3.47 11.82 0.23
C VAL A 193 -2.20 11.40 -0.53
N ALA A 194 -2.30 11.31 -1.85
CA ALA A 194 -1.15 11.25 -2.76
C ALA A 194 -1.27 12.31 -3.85
N LYS A 195 -0.26 13.18 -4.00
CA LYS A 195 -0.23 14.25 -5.01
C LYS A 195 0.93 14.03 -5.97
N ASN A 196 0.62 13.83 -7.25
CA ASN A 196 1.62 13.65 -8.30
C ASN A 196 1.89 14.96 -9.02
N TYR A 197 3.17 15.28 -9.21
CA TYR A 197 3.64 16.49 -9.86
C TYR A 197 4.63 16.14 -10.97
N ASN A 198 4.65 16.92 -12.04
CA ASN A 198 5.80 16.85 -12.96
C ASN A 198 7.02 17.60 -12.40
N ASN A 199 8.17 17.47 -13.06
CA ASN A 199 9.42 18.17 -12.69
C ASN A 199 9.37 19.71 -12.75
N SER A 200 8.28 20.30 -13.27
CA SER A 200 8.04 21.76 -13.23
C SER A 200 7.12 22.17 -12.08
N ASN A 201 6.89 21.30 -11.10
CA ASN A 201 5.99 21.49 -9.95
C ASN A 201 4.52 21.71 -10.35
N VAL A 202 4.11 21.23 -11.53
CA VAL A 202 2.69 21.25 -11.93
C VAL A 202 2.02 20.01 -11.37
N LEU A 203 0.97 20.21 -10.57
CA LEU A 203 0.12 19.14 -10.07
C LEU A 203 -0.60 18.44 -11.24
N LEU A 204 -0.40 17.14 -11.35
CA LEU A 204 -0.98 16.28 -12.39
C LEU A 204 -2.25 15.60 -11.88
N SER A 205 -2.20 15.06 -10.66
CA SER A 205 -3.35 14.40 -10.02
C SER A 205 -3.25 14.47 -8.50
N THR A 206 -4.40 14.41 -7.84
CA THR A 206 -4.52 14.24 -6.40
C THR A 206 -5.42 13.05 -6.11
N PHE A 207 -4.92 12.11 -5.34
CA PHE A 207 -5.70 11.00 -4.80
C PHE A 207 -6.04 11.28 -3.34
N ASN A 208 -7.30 11.06 -2.95
CA ASN A 208 -7.71 11.07 -1.54
C ASN A 208 -8.21 9.67 -1.18
N ILE A 209 -7.80 9.19 -0.01
CA ILE A 209 -8.18 7.90 0.53
C ILE A 209 -8.90 8.14 1.86
N ASN A 210 -10.10 7.58 2.00
CA ASN A 210 -10.88 7.65 3.23
C ASN A 210 -10.91 6.30 3.92
N TYR A 211 -11.15 6.36 5.23
CA TYR A 211 -11.09 5.24 6.14
C TYR A 211 -12.30 5.25 7.06
N ASP A 212 -12.67 4.08 7.55
CA ASP A 212 -13.40 4.02 8.81
C ASP A 212 -12.42 3.96 10.00
N GLN A 213 -12.95 3.73 11.20
CA GLN A 213 -12.16 3.65 12.43
C GLN A 213 -11.82 2.21 12.83
N LYS A 214 -12.13 1.21 11.98
CA LYS A 214 -11.93 -0.20 12.29
C LYS A 214 -10.61 -0.66 11.73
N LEU A 215 -10.01 -1.63 12.40
CA LEU A 215 -8.67 -2.09 12.07
C LEU A 215 -8.68 -2.91 10.78
N ASN A 216 -7.68 -2.68 9.93
CA ASN A 216 -7.34 -3.57 8.84
C ASN A 216 -6.78 -4.87 9.43
N PRO A 217 -7.40 -6.03 9.17
CA PRO A 217 -7.02 -7.28 9.82
C PRO A 217 -5.63 -7.77 9.42
N PHE A 218 -5.07 -7.28 8.32
CA PHE A 218 -3.69 -7.56 7.92
C PHE A 218 -2.67 -6.55 8.45
N TYR A 219 -3.10 -5.48 9.14
CA TYR A 219 -2.20 -4.40 9.55
C TYR A 219 -0.99 -4.92 10.35
N GLY A 220 0.21 -4.44 9.97
CA GLY A 220 1.47 -4.76 10.64
C GLY A 220 2.16 -6.02 10.10
N GLN A 221 1.49 -6.79 9.25
CA GLN A 221 2.13 -7.89 8.53
C GLN A 221 3.18 -7.35 7.53
N LEU A 222 4.15 -8.19 7.15
CA LEU A 222 5.17 -7.88 6.14
C LEU A 222 6.01 -6.60 6.40
N ALA A 223 6.04 -6.09 7.64
CA ALA A 223 6.66 -4.81 7.98
C ALA A 223 8.13 -4.70 7.51
N SER A 224 8.89 -5.80 7.56
CA SER A 224 10.31 -5.82 7.17
C SER A 224 10.56 -5.59 5.67
N ILE A 225 9.53 -5.71 4.82
CA ILE A 225 9.63 -5.49 3.37
C ILE A 225 8.78 -4.30 2.91
N TYR A 226 8.36 -3.42 3.84
CA TYR A 226 7.57 -2.22 3.55
C TYR A 226 8.12 -1.40 2.38
N VAL A 227 9.43 -1.16 2.32
CA VAL A 227 10.05 -0.36 1.25
C VAL A 227 9.90 -1.03 -0.11
N GLU A 228 10.08 -2.36 -0.19
CA GLU A 228 9.87 -3.10 -1.43
C GLU A 228 8.40 -3.07 -1.85
N ARG A 229 7.47 -3.39 -0.95
CA ARG A 229 6.03 -3.33 -1.25
C ARG A 229 5.60 -1.94 -1.69
N PHE A 230 6.11 -0.89 -1.04
CA PHE A 230 5.84 0.50 -1.43
C PHE A 230 6.29 0.77 -2.87
N ILE A 231 7.49 0.32 -3.24
CA ILE A 231 7.99 0.46 -4.61
C ILE A 231 7.10 -0.33 -5.58
N GLU A 232 6.72 -1.56 -5.27
CA GLU A 232 5.88 -2.37 -6.16
C GLU A 232 4.51 -1.74 -6.44
N PHE A 233 3.88 -1.13 -5.42
CA PHE A 233 2.56 -0.52 -5.58
C PHE A 233 2.57 0.89 -6.15
N PHE A 234 3.66 1.64 -5.97
CA PHE A 234 3.69 3.07 -6.33
C PHE A 234 4.70 3.42 -7.43
N TYR A 235 5.53 2.49 -7.90
CA TYR A 235 6.49 2.76 -8.99
C TYR A 235 6.23 1.94 -10.27
N PRO A 236 6.12 2.59 -11.45
CA PRO A 236 5.97 4.04 -11.63
C PRO A 236 4.60 4.50 -11.12
N PHE A 237 4.50 5.74 -10.63
CA PHE A 237 3.27 6.20 -10.00
C PHE A 237 2.19 6.50 -11.04
N ASP A 238 1.09 5.75 -10.96
CA ASP A 238 -0.07 5.92 -11.84
C ASP A 238 -1.42 5.84 -11.11
N GLY A 239 -1.45 5.53 -9.81
CA GLY A 239 -2.67 5.44 -9.04
C GLY A 239 -2.49 4.88 -7.63
N ILE A 240 -3.62 4.58 -6.99
CA ILE A 240 -3.69 3.93 -5.67
C ILE A 240 -4.40 2.59 -5.86
N TYR A 241 -3.68 1.48 -5.63
CA TYR A 241 -4.16 0.10 -5.85
C TYR A 241 -3.88 -0.79 -4.64
N ILE A 242 -4.15 -0.29 -3.43
CA ILE A 242 -3.76 -0.93 -2.15
C ILE A 242 -4.96 -1.46 -1.35
N SER A 243 -6.09 -1.71 -2.00
CA SER A 243 -7.37 -2.08 -1.36
C SER A 243 -8.06 -3.24 -2.06
N GLY A 244 -8.96 -3.93 -1.34
CA GLY A 244 -9.79 -5.02 -1.88
C GLY A 244 -9.30 -6.40 -1.45
N PHE A 245 -9.76 -7.42 -2.21
CA PHE A 245 -9.40 -8.82 -2.03
C PHE A 245 -7.88 -9.03 -2.15
N GLU A 246 -7.30 -9.92 -1.34
CA GLU A 246 -5.85 -10.08 -1.16
C GLU A 246 -5.22 -8.91 -0.40
N GLY A 247 -5.89 -8.46 0.66
CA GLY A 247 -5.48 -7.33 1.50
C GLY A 247 -4.07 -7.48 2.09
N TYR A 248 -3.57 -8.72 2.20
CA TYR A 248 -2.20 -9.01 2.64
C TYR A 248 -1.11 -8.39 1.76
N SER A 249 -1.44 -7.96 0.54
CA SER A 249 -0.46 -7.42 -0.41
C SER A 249 0.09 -6.05 0.01
N PHE A 250 -0.73 -5.23 0.70
CA PHE A 250 -0.30 -3.92 1.24
C PHE A 250 -0.80 -3.70 2.70
N PRO A 251 -0.26 -4.42 3.68
CA PRO A 251 -0.73 -4.48 5.07
C PRO A 251 -0.24 -3.32 5.95
N PHE A 252 0.07 -2.17 5.38
CA PHE A 252 0.77 -1.08 6.09
C PHE A 252 -0.15 0.06 6.54
N ILE A 253 -1.43 -0.06 6.23
CA ILE A 253 -2.46 0.93 6.54
C ILE A 253 -3.30 0.38 7.68
N LYS A 254 -3.41 1.16 8.76
CA LYS A 254 -4.03 0.73 10.02
C LYS A 254 -5.51 0.47 9.87
N ASN A 255 -6.24 1.33 9.17
CA ASN A 255 -7.70 1.24 9.06
C ASN A 255 -8.19 0.73 7.71
N ASN A 256 -9.44 0.26 7.68
CA ASN A 256 -10.09 -0.19 6.45
C ASN A 256 -10.39 0.99 5.52
N ILE A 257 -9.99 0.87 4.26
CA ILE A 257 -10.23 1.90 3.22
C ILE A 257 -11.71 1.87 2.85
N THR A 258 -12.43 2.98 2.99
CA THR A 258 -13.83 3.10 2.58
C THR A 258 -14.01 3.73 1.22
N SER A 259 -13.07 4.58 0.78
CA SER A 259 -13.09 5.10 -0.59
C SER A 259 -11.75 5.62 -1.08
N ILE A 260 -11.59 5.60 -2.39
CA ILE A 260 -10.47 6.20 -3.11
C ILE A 260 -11.06 7.11 -4.20
N SER A 261 -10.55 8.33 -4.29
CA SER A 261 -10.93 9.31 -5.33
C SER A 261 -9.70 9.89 -6.01
N GLU A 262 -9.83 10.26 -7.28
CA GLU A 262 -8.82 11.00 -8.05
C GLU A 262 -9.44 12.33 -8.53
N ASN A 263 -8.80 13.45 -8.20
CA ASN A 263 -9.24 14.79 -8.59
C ASN A 263 -10.73 15.05 -8.23
N ASN A 264 -11.16 14.56 -7.07
CA ASN A 264 -12.54 14.57 -6.55
C ASN A 264 -13.55 13.71 -7.32
N ILE A 265 -13.07 12.80 -8.17
CA ILE A 265 -13.89 11.78 -8.82
C ILE A 265 -13.67 10.47 -8.06
N GLU A 266 -14.74 9.93 -7.51
CA GLU A 266 -14.70 8.63 -6.83
C GLU A 266 -14.32 7.51 -7.80
N LEU A 267 -13.27 6.75 -7.46
CA LEU A 267 -12.79 5.62 -8.24
C LEU A 267 -13.32 4.31 -7.69
N THR A 268 -13.31 4.17 -6.37
CA THR A 268 -13.73 2.95 -5.68
C THR A 268 -14.29 3.27 -4.30
N THR A 269 -15.32 2.54 -3.90
CA THR A 269 -15.89 2.55 -2.54
C THR A 269 -15.96 1.16 -1.98
N TYR A 270 -15.88 1.04 -0.66
CA TYR A 270 -16.01 -0.22 0.06
C TYR A 270 -17.03 -0.08 1.18
N ASN A 271 -17.93 -1.05 1.26
CA ASN A 271 -18.84 -1.22 2.38
C ASN A 271 -18.47 -2.50 3.12
N TYR A 272 -18.41 -2.40 4.45
CA TYR A 272 -18.01 -3.50 5.32
C TYR A 272 -19.17 -3.88 6.24
N THR A 273 -19.33 -5.17 6.49
CA THR A 273 -20.01 -5.66 7.69
C THR A 273 -18.98 -6.17 8.68
N TYR A 274 -19.27 -5.99 9.95
CA TYR A 274 -18.36 -6.28 11.05
C TYR A 274 -19.00 -7.29 12.00
N ASP A 275 -18.16 -8.06 12.69
CA ASP A 275 -18.61 -8.83 13.85
C ASP A 275 -18.76 -7.94 15.10
N THR A 276 -19.06 -8.56 16.24
CA THR A 276 -19.24 -7.84 17.51
C THR A 276 -17.95 -7.27 18.09
N GLU A 277 -16.80 -7.65 17.55
CA GLU A 277 -15.46 -7.19 17.96
C GLU A 277 -14.86 -6.22 16.93
N ASN A 278 -15.67 -5.73 15.99
CA ASN A 278 -15.28 -4.80 14.91
C ASN A 278 -14.28 -5.38 13.88
N TYR A 279 -14.19 -6.70 13.71
CA TYR A 279 -13.44 -7.31 12.60
C TYR A 279 -14.30 -7.43 11.36
N PRO A 280 -13.79 -7.07 10.17
CA PRO A 280 -14.56 -7.13 8.94
C PRO A 280 -14.87 -8.58 8.56
N LEU A 281 -16.13 -8.89 8.27
CA LEU A 281 -16.60 -10.21 7.85
C LEU A 281 -16.95 -10.28 6.37
N HIS A 282 -17.50 -9.20 5.82
CA HIS A 282 -18.01 -9.16 4.46
C HIS A 282 -17.78 -7.78 3.85
N ILE A 283 -17.28 -7.75 2.62
CA ILE A 283 -16.83 -6.54 1.96
C ILE A 283 -17.44 -6.46 0.56
N ILE A 284 -18.04 -5.31 0.24
CA ILE A 284 -18.54 -4.98 -1.09
C ILE A 284 -17.74 -3.80 -1.61
N GLY A 285 -16.83 -4.05 -2.55
CA GLY A 285 -16.07 -3.05 -3.29
C GLY A 285 -16.75 -2.69 -4.60
N ASN A 286 -17.06 -1.41 -4.81
CA ASN A 286 -17.66 -0.89 -6.04
C ASN A 286 -16.67 0.02 -6.74
N SER A 287 -16.35 -0.30 -7.98
CA SER A 287 -15.61 0.56 -8.90
C SER A 287 -16.51 0.96 -10.07
N SER A 288 -16.07 1.94 -10.88
CA SER A 288 -16.84 2.35 -12.07
C SER A 288 -17.15 1.24 -13.08
N THR A 289 -16.42 0.12 -13.02
CA THR A 289 -16.47 -0.97 -14.01
C THR A 289 -16.87 -2.31 -13.44
N ASP A 290 -16.80 -2.49 -12.12
CA ASP A 290 -16.98 -3.80 -11.49
C ASP A 290 -17.38 -3.67 -10.01
N THR A 291 -18.09 -4.68 -9.52
CA THR A 291 -18.40 -4.87 -8.10
C THR A 291 -17.79 -6.19 -7.67
N ILE A 292 -16.94 -6.16 -6.64
CA ILE A 292 -16.33 -7.33 -6.03
C ILE A 292 -16.87 -7.48 -4.62
N GLU A 293 -17.34 -8.68 -4.30
CA GLU A 293 -17.88 -9.05 -3.00
C GLU A 293 -17.09 -10.24 -2.46
N PHE A 294 -16.65 -10.16 -1.21
CA PHE A 294 -15.90 -11.24 -0.57
C PHE A 294 -16.10 -11.29 0.94
N ASP A 295 -15.97 -12.50 1.47
CA ASP A 295 -16.01 -12.80 2.89
C ASP A 295 -14.60 -12.96 3.47
N ILE A 296 -14.46 -12.66 4.76
CA ILE A 296 -13.27 -12.90 5.57
C ILE A 296 -13.62 -13.86 6.70
N GLU A 297 -12.87 -14.96 6.79
CA GLU A 297 -12.90 -15.88 7.92
C GLU A 297 -11.61 -15.72 8.74
N TYR A 298 -11.71 -15.91 10.06
CA TYR A 298 -10.60 -15.78 11.00
C TYR A 298 -10.27 -17.13 11.66
N TYR A 299 -9.08 -17.25 12.23
CA TYR A 299 -8.77 -18.31 13.18
C TYR A 299 -9.56 -18.10 14.49
N GLU A 300 -9.92 -19.21 15.16
CA GLU A 300 -10.55 -19.23 16.49
C GLU A 300 -9.53 -19.03 17.62
#